data_AF-A0A1F9HRY3-F1
#
_entry.id   AF-A0A1F9HRY3-F1
#
_cell.length_a   1.000
_cell.length_b   1.000
_cell.length_c   1.000
_cell.angle_alpha   90.00
_cell.angle_beta   90.00
_cell.angle_gamma   90.00
#
_symmetry.space_group_name_H-M   'P 1'
#
loop_
_entity.id
_entity.type
_entity.pdbx_description
1 polymer ?
#
loop_
_entity_poly.entity_id
_entity_poly.type
_entity_poly.pdbx_seq_one_letter_code
_entity_poly.pdbx_strand_id
1 'polypeptide(L)'
;MSGSQNEKLKYELKKLIIETCRKTVTPESVSDDEPILGSDSVLGLDSLDVLELSVVFKSRYGVRIADSKEALRVMKSINTLADIIQPE
;
A
#
# COMPACT_ATOMS: atom_id res chain seq x y z
N MET A 1 19.18 1.68 4.01
CA MET A 1 17.79 1.91 3.59
C MET A 1 17.25 0.55 3.18
N SER A 2 16.77 -0.23 4.14
CA SER A 2 16.24 -1.57 3.89
C SER A 2 14.75 -1.43 3.72
N GLY A 3 14.28 -1.13 2.51
CA GLY A 3 12.90 -1.46 2.17
C GLY A 3 12.86 -2.98 2.07
N SER A 4 11.97 -3.64 2.82
CA SER A 4 11.91 -5.10 2.92
C SER A 4 12.11 -5.75 1.55
N GLN A 5 13.12 -6.62 1.42
CA GLN A 5 13.55 -7.24 0.15
C GLN A 5 12.53 -8.25 -0.42
N ASN A 6 11.33 -8.35 0.18
CA ASN A 6 10.36 -9.39 -0.14
C ASN A 6 9.48 -8.98 -1.32
N GLU A 7 9.98 -9.21 -2.55
CA GLU A 7 9.25 -8.93 -3.80
C GLU A 7 7.88 -9.60 -3.86
N LYS A 8 7.73 -10.79 -3.27
CA LYS A 8 6.44 -11.49 -3.18
C LYS A 8 5.43 -10.71 -2.35
N LEU A 9 5.86 -10.18 -1.19
CA LEU A 9 5.00 -9.35 -0.35
C LEU A 9 4.61 -8.08 -1.11
N LYS A 10 5.57 -7.39 -1.73
CA LYS A 10 5.29 -6.19 -2.53
C LYS A 10 4.28 -6.48 -3.64
N TYR A 11 4.41 -7.60 -4.34
CA TYR A 11 3.47 -7.99 -5.40
C TYR A 11 2.06 -8.27 -4.87
N GLU A 12 1.95 -9.03 -3.78
CA GLU A 12 0.67 -9.29 -3.10
C GLU A 12 0.02 -8.00 -2.62
N LEU A 13 0.79 -7.05 -2.08
CA LEU A 13 0.29 -5.75 -1.66
C LEU A 13 -0.27 -4.95 -2.83
N LYS A 14 0.48 -4.85 -3.93
CA LYS A 14 0.01 -4.16 -5.13
C LYS A 14 -1.29 -4.77 -5.64
N LYS A 15 -1.36 -6.10 -5.71
CA LYS A 15 -2.56 -6.83 -6.14
C LYS A 15 -3.74 -6.58 -5.21
N LEU A 16 -3.53 -6.67 -3.90
CA LEU A 16 -4.54 -6.40 -2.88
C LEU A 16 -5.08 -4.97 -2.99
N ILE A 17 -4.19 -3.99 -3.22
CA ILE A 17 -4.58 -2.59 -3.40
C ILE A 17 -5.45 -2.43 -4.64
N ILE A 18 -5.05 -3.02 -5.76
CA ILE A 18 -5.79 -2.98 -7.02
C ILE A 18 -7.18 -3.62 -6.86
N GLU A 19 -7.25 -4.78 -6.21
CA GLU A 19 -8.51 -5.50 -5.97
C GLU A 19 -9.44 -4.74 -5.02
N THR A 20 -8.90 -4.17 -3.94
CA THR A 20 -9.66 -3.40 -2.95
C THR A 20 -10.18 -2.10 -3.54
N CYS A 21 -9.28 -1.32 -4.16
CA CYS A 21 -9.59 0.00 -4.73
C CYS A 21 -10.14 -0.08 -6.16
N ARG A 22 -10.36 -1.29 -6.69
CA ARG A 22 -10.89 -1.58 -8.04
C ARG A 22 -10.20 -0.78 -9.14
N LYS A 23 -8.87 -0.64 -9.06
CA LYS A 23 -8.09 0.14 -10.02
C LYS A 23 -7.90 -0.66 -11.31
N THR A 24 -7.78 0.04 -12.44
CA THR A 24 -7.61 -0.57 -13.78
C THR A 24 -6.14 -0.77 -14.17
N VAL A 25 -5.21 -0.63 -13.21
CA VAL A 25 -3.77 -0.78 -13.41
C VAL A 25 -3.29 -2.18 -13.03
N THR A 26 -2.12 -2.58 -13.53
CA THR A 26 -1.50 -3.86 -13.17
C THR A 26 -0.49 -3.67 -12.04
N PRO A 27 -0.29 -4.68 -11.17
CA PRO A 27 0.73 -4.62 -10.12
C PRO A 27 2.15 -4.46 -10.67
N GLU A 28 2.39 -4.89 -11.91
CA GLU A 28 3.67 -4.71 -12.60
C GLU A 28 3.93 -3.26 -13.03
N SER A 29 2.87 -2.46 -13.25
CA SER A 29 3.00 -1.05 -13.61
C SER A 29 3.24 -0.13 -12.41
N VAL A 30 3.09 -0.65 -11.19
CA VAL A 30 3.27 0.12 -9.96
C VAL A 30 4.69 -0.09 -9.46
N SER A 31 5.51 0.96 -9.42
CA SER A 31 6.83 0.88 -8.80
C SER A 31 6.73 0.87 -7.27
N ASP A 32 7.68 0.23 -6.61
CA ASP A 32 7.66 0.10 -5.15
C ASP A 32 8.17 1.32 -4.38
N ASP A 33 9.02 2.13 -5.01
CA ASP A 33 9.53 3.40 -4.48
C ASP A 33 8.69 4.62 -4.91
N GLU A 34 7.77 4.44 -5.86
CA GLU A 34 6.92 5.54 -6.34
C GLU A 34 5.75 5.82 -5.39
N PRO A 35 5.26 7.07 -5.41
CA PRO A 35 4.02 7.42 -4.73
C PRO A 35 2.86 6.55 -5.27
N ILE A 36 2.02 6.05 -4.36
CA ILE A 36 0.76 5.39 -4.72
C ILE A 36 -0.48 6.25 -4.42
N LEU A 37 -0.30 7.34 -3.67
CA LEU A 37 -1.33 8.28 -3.25
C LEU A 37 -1.41 9.51 -4.13
N GLY A 38 -2.63 10.00 -4.34
CA GLY A 38 -2.88 11.22 -5.10
C GLY A 38 -2.82 11.01 -6.61
N SER A 39 -3.36 12.00 -7.34
CA SER A 39 -3.65 11.90 -8.78
C SER A 39 -2.43 11.77 -9.69
N ASP A 40 -1.23 12.07 -9.18
CA ASP A 40 0.05 11.93 -9.91
C ASP A 40 0.58 10.48 -9.88
N SER A 41 0.01 9.63 -9.02
CA SER A 41 0.42 8.24 -8.85
C SER A 41 -0.30 7.31 -9.81
N VAL A 42 0.36 6.23 -10.25
CA VAL A 42 -0.24 5.18 -11.09
C VAL A 42 -1.52 4.59 -10.46
N LEU A 43 -1.50 4.40 -9.14
CA LEU A 43 -2.66 3.89 -8.39
C LEU A 43 -3.72 4.95 -8.10
N GLY A 44 -3.37 6.24 -8.14
CA GLY A 44 -4.29 7.34 -7.90
C GLY A 44 -5.17 7.13 -6.66
N LEU A 45 -4.59 6.70 -5.52
CA LEU A 45 -5.39 6.42 -4.34
C LEU A 45 -5.90 7.71 -3.69
N ASP A 46 -7.19 7.73 -3.38
CA ASP A 46 -7.84 8.83 -2.67
C ASP A 46 -7.99 8.53 -1.17
N SER A 47 -8.43 9.52 -0.39
CA SER A 47 -8.64 9.36 1.06
C SER A 47 -9.61 8.23 1.42
N LEU A 48 -10.57 7.92 0.56
CA LEU A 48 -11.50 6.80 0.72
C LEU A 48 -10.81 5.44 0.56
N ASP A 49 -9.99 5.32 -0.48
CA ASP A 49 -9.20 4.11 -0.75
C ASP A 49 -8.28 3.79 0.43
N VAL A 50 -7.60 4.81 0.97
CA VAL A 50 -6.72 4.68 2.14
C VAL A 50 -7.45 4.12 3.35
N LEU A 51 -8.67 4.59 3.60
CA LEU A 51 -9.48 4.13 4.72
C LEU A 51 -9.87 2.65 4.55
N GLU A 52 -10.31 2.27 3.35
CA GLU A 52 -10.71 0.89 3.05
C GLU A 52 -9.51 -0.06 3.16
N LEU A 53 -8.38 0.30 2.57
CA LEU A 53 -7.12 -0.43 2.70
C LEU A 53 -6.71 -0.58 4.17
N SER A 54 -6.88 0.46 4.99
CA SER A 54 -6.48 0.40 6.41
C SER A 54 -7.28 -0.66 7.17
N VAL A 55 -8.56 -0.82 6.85
CA VAL A 55 -9.42 -1.86 7.41
C VAL A 55 -9.00 -3.24 6.92
N VAL A 56 -8.73 -3.37 5.62
CA VAL A 56 -8.26 -4.64 5.01
C VAL A 56 -6.91 -5.06 5.58
N PHE A 57 -5.95 -4.15 5.70
CA PHE A 57 -4.63 -4.42 6.27
C PHE A 57 -4.71 -4.88 7.72
N LYS A 58 -5.54 -4.22 8.52
CA LYS A 58 -5.81 -4.65 9.89
C LYS A 58 -6.41 -6.05 9.95
N SER A 59 -7.35 -6.37 9.06
CA SER A 59 -8.01 -7.67 9.07
C SER A 59 -7.16 -8.80 8.48
N ARG A 60 -6.35 -8.52 7.45
CA ARG A 60 -5.52 -9.51 6.73
C ARG A 60 -4.17 -9.74 7.38
N TYR A 61 -3.51 -8.66 7.82
CA TYR A 61 -2.14 -8.68 8.32
C TYR A 61 -2.02 -8.30 9.81
N GLY A 62 -3.12 -7.86 10.45
CA GLY A 62 -3.07 -7.41 11.85
C GLY A 62 -2.43 -6.03 12.04
N VAL A 63 -2.11 -5.31 10.96
CA VAL A 63 -1.51 -3.98 11.03
C VAL A 63 -2.53 -2.96 11.51
N ARG A 64 -2.23 -2.30 12.63
CA ARG A 64 -3.12 -1.28 13.20
C ARG A 64 -2.65 0.11 12.79
N ILE A 65 -3.36 0.71 11.85
CA ILE A 65 -3.16 2.10 11.46
C ILE A 65 -3.98 2.98 12.40
N ALA A 66 -3.32 3.81 13.20
CA ALA A 66 -3.98 4.57 14.27
C ALA A 66 -4.84 5.73 13.75
N ASP A 67 -4.35 6.46 12.75
CA ASP A 67 -4.97 7.70 12.25
C ASP A 67 -4.75 7.90 10.75
N SER A 68 -5.54 8.78 10.13
CA SER A 68 -5.44 9.07 8.69
C SER A 68 -4.05 9.58 8.27
N LYS A 69 -3.35 10.31 9.15
CA LYS A 69 -1.96 10.75 8.87
C LYS A 69 -0.98 9.59 8.83
N GLU A 70 -1.17 8.61 9.71
CA GLU A 70 -0.37 7.39 9.71
C GLU A 70 -0.68 6.57 8.46
N ALA A 71 -1.96 6.41 8.14
CA ALA A 71 -2.44 5.75 6.91
C ALA A 71 -1.79 6.34 5.65
N LEU A 72 -1.81 7.67 5.52
CA LEU A 72 -1.18 8.39 4.41
C LEU A 72 0.35 8.22 4.38
N ARG A 73 0.99 8.10 5.55
CA ARG A 73 2.44 7.88 5.64
C ARG A 73 2.80 6.45 5.23
N VAL A 74 2.07 5.45 5.73
CA VAL A 74 2.35 4.04 5.44
C VAL A 74 1.98 3.67 4.01
N MET A 75 0.87 4.20 3.49
CA MET A 75 0.44 4.03 2.10
C MET A 75 1.12 5.01 1.14
N LYS A 76 2.26 5.61 1.52
CA LYS A 76 2.98 6.50 0.60
C LYS A 76 3.61 5.74 -0.56
N SER A 77 4.17 4.56 -0.27
CA SER A 77 4.84 3.69 -1.25
C SER A 77 4.65 2.23 -0.86
N ILE A 78 4.85 1.31 -1.81
CA ILE A 78 4.76 -0.13 -1.51
C ILE A 78 5.87 -0.56 -0.55
N ASN A 79 7.06 0.05 -0.64
CA ASN A 79 8.16 -0.21 0.28
C ASN A 79 7.79 0.11 1.73
N THR A 80 7.12 1.23 1.99
CA THR A 80 6.67 1.58 3.34
C THR A 80 5.59 0.63 3.86
N LEU A 81 4.68 0.17 3.00
CA LEU A 81 3.69 -0.84 3.38
C LEU A 81 4.34 -2.19 3.73
N ALA A 82 5.31 -2.63 2.92
CA ALA A 82 6.04 -3.86 3.15
C ALA A 82 6.81 -3.82 4.48
N ASP A 83 7.43 -2.68 4.80
CA ASP A 83 8.19 -2.45 6.04
C ASP A 83 7.30 -2.55 7.29
N ILE A 84 6.07 -2.02 7.22
CA ILE A 84 5.11 -2.09 8.34
C ILE A 84 4.61 -3.52 8.57
N ILE A 85 4.42 -4.29 7.50
CA ILE A 85 3.88 -5.66 7.58
C ILE A 85 4.97 -6.66 7.95
N GLN A 86 6.16 -6.49 7.38
CA GLN A 86 7.32 -7.34 7.62
C GLN A 86 8.55 -6.45 7.83
N PRO A 87 8.69 -5.88 9.04
CA PRO A 87 9.92 -5.22 9.45
C PRO A 87 11.03 -6.28 9.61
N GLU A 88 12.20 -6.04 9.04
CA GLU A 88 13.41 -6.85 9.27
C GLU A 88 14.09 -6.48 10.60
#